data_AF-A0A6I1W7G3-F1
#
_entry.id   AF-A0A6I1W7G3-F1
#
_cell.length_a   1.000
_cell.length_b   1.000
_cell.length_c   1.000
_cell.angle_alpha   90.00
_cell.angle_beta   90.00
_cell.angle_gamma   90.00
#
_symmetry.space_group_name_H-M   'P 1'
#
loop_
_entity.id
_entity.type
_entity.pdbx_description
1 polymer ?
#
loop_
_entity_poly.entity_id
_entity_poly.type
_entity_poly.pdbx_seq_one_letter_code
_entity_poly.pdbx_strand_id
1 'polypeptide(L)'
;YIFFFRGTPLLIQLFLVYYGLGQFEAVRESVLWPYLRDPFWCAVLTMTLHTAAYIAEILRGAIQAIPPGEIEAARALGMSRGKTLLHIVLPRAAR
;
A
#
# COMPACT_ATOMS: atom_id res chain seq x y z
N TYR A 1 4.00 -7.63 -1.62
CA TYR A 1 4.31 -6.45 -2.45
C TYR A 1 5.21 -5.43 -1.71
N ILE A 2 4.97 -5.13 -0.42
CA ILE A 2 5.77 -4.15 0.36
C ILE A 2 7.29 -4.36 0.22
N PHE A 3 7.77 -5.60 0.43
CA PHE A 3 9.19 -5.93 0.27
C PHE A 3 9.75 -5.57 -1.12
N PHE A 4 9.01 -5.88 -2.19
CA PHE A 4 9.44 -5.58 -3.56
C PHE A 4 9.55 -4.08 -3.82
N PHE A 5 8.52 -3.30 -3.45
CA PHE A 5 8.48 -1.86 -3.73
C PHE A 5 9.45 -1.05 -2.85
N ARG A 6 9.75 -1.50 -1.63
CA ARG A 6 10.72 -0.87 -0.74
C ARG A 6 12.15 -1.38 -0.94
N GLY A 7 12.31 -2.58 -1.48
CA GLY A 7 13.59 -3.26 -1.69
C GLY A 7 14.20 -3.06 -3.07
N THR A 8 13.51 -2.38 -3.99
CA THR A 8 14.01 -2.09 -5.34
C THR A 8 14.06 -0.58 -5.59
N PRO A 9 15.04 -0.05 -6.35
CA PRO A 9 15.09 1.38 -6.64
C PRO A 9 13.85 1.83 -7.44
N LEU A 10 13.28 2.98 -7.06
CA LEU A 10 12.11 3.57 -7.74
C LEU A 10 12.34 3.75 -9.25
N LEU A 11 13.56 4.14 -9.64
CA LEU A 11 13.93 4.29 -11.04
C LEU A 11 13.72 2.99 -11.81
N ILE A 12 14.17 1.85 -11.25
CA ILE A 12 14.00 0.53 -11.88
C ILE A 12 12.52 0.18 -12.00
N GLN A 13 11.71 0.51 -10.99
CA GLN A 13 10.26 0.29 -11.05
C GLN A 13 9.61 1.09 -12.19
N LEU A 14 10.02 2.35 -12.40
CA LEU A 14 9.54 3.18 -13.51
C LEU A 14 9.94 2.58 -14.86
N PHE A 15 11.19 2.11 -14.99
CA PHE A 15 11.65 1.43 -16.21
C PHE A 15 10.86 0.16 -16.49
N LEU A 16 10.60 -0.65 -15.46
CA LEU A 16 9.83 -1.89 -15.58
C LEU A 16 8.40 -1.62 -16.03
N VAL A 17 7.74 -0.59 -15.47
CA VAL A 17 6.36 -0.25 -15.84
C VAL A 17 6.31 0.33 -17.25
N TYR A 18 7.17 1.30 -17.58
CA TYR A 18 7.10 1.99 -18.86
C TYR A 18 7.62 1.15 -20.05
N TYR A 19 8.81 0.55 -19.92
CA TYR A 19 9.40 -0.24 -21.00
C TYR A 19 9.02 -1.72 -20.93
N GLY A 20 8.94 -2.27 -19.72
CA GLY A 20 8.69 -3.70 -19.52
C GLY A 20 7.27 -4.12 -19.88
N LEU A 21 6.25 -3.37 -19.45
CA LEU A 21 4.85 -3.71 -19.77
C LEU A 21 4.55 -3.65 -21.27
N GLY A 22 5.19 -2.73 -22.00
CA GLY A 22 5.02 -2.60 -23.46
C GLY A 22 5.57 -3.78 -24.27
N GLN A 23 6.40 -4.66 -23.68
CA GLN A 23 6.91 -5.84 -24.38
C GLN A 23 5.84 -6.92 -24.58
N PHE A 24 4.79 -6.93 -23.76
CA PHE A 24 3.74 -7.94 -23.81
C PHE A 24 2.65 -7.52 -24.80
N GLU A 25 2.41 -8.35 -25.81
CA GLU A 25 1.32 -8.12 -26.79
C GLU A 25 -0.05 -8.01 -26.11
N ALA A 26 -0.32 -8.86 -25.13
CA ALA A 26 -1.54 -8.81 -24.32
C ALA A 26 -1.77 -7.45 -23.63
N VAL A 27 -0.71 -6.72 -23.27
CA VAL A 27 -0.83 -5.38 -22.69
C VAL A 27 -1.12 -4.35 -23.78
N ARG A 28 -0.46 -4.46 -24.93
CA ARG A 28 -0.62 -3.54 -26.08
C ARG A 28 -2.01 -3.61 -26.71
N GLU A 29 -2.63 -4.78 -26.70
CA GLU A 29 -4.00 -4.97 -27.20
C GLU A 29 -5.08 -4.70 -26.13
N SER A 30 -4.67 -4.48 -24.87
CA SER A 30 -5.60 -4.24 -23.78
C SER A 30 -6.22 -2.84 -23.82
N VAL A 31 -7.38 -2.70 -23.17
CA VAL A 31 -8.05 -1.42 -22.93
C VAL A 31 -7.21 -0.44 -22.09
N LEU A 32 -6.16 -0.94 -21.42
CA LEU A 32 -5.27 -0.12 -20.59
C LEU A 32 -4.11 0.48 -21.39
N TRP A 33 -3.90 0.06 -22.64
CA TRP A 33 -2.78 0.52 -23.46
C TRP A 33 -2.69 2.05 -23.64
N PRO A 34 -3.80 2.80 -23.81
CA PRO A 34 -3.74 4.26 -23.87
C PRO A 34 -3.09 4.92 -22.65
N TYR A 35 -3.22 4.29 -21.48
CA TYR A 35 -2.62 4.75 -20.22
C TYR A 35 -1.22 4.18 -20.04
N LEU A 36 -1.03 2.87 -20.29
CA LEU A 36 0.26 2.19 -20.06
C LEU A 36 1.34 2.54 -21.09
N ARG A 37 0.99 3.24 -22.18
CA ARG A 37 1.96 3.80 -23.14
C ARG A 37 2.38 5.24 -22.82
N ASP A 38 1.62 5.94 -21.98
CA ASP A 38 1.86 7.34 -21.64
C ASP A 38 2.80 7.42 -20.42
N PRO A 39 3.96 8.09 -20.52
CA PRO A 39 4.88 8.26 -19.40
C PRO A 39 4.23 8.80 -18.13
N PHE A 40 3.25 9.72 -18.26
CA PHE A 40 2.59 10.32 -17.12
C PHE A 40 1.83 9.28 -16.29
N TRP A 41 0.99 8.47 -16.95
CA TRP A 41 0.19 7.45 -16.28
C TRP A 41 1.06 6.31 -15.72
N CYS A 42 2.13 5.93 -16.42
CA CYS A 42 3.12 4.98 -15.91
C CYS A 42 3.82 5.51 -14.65
N ALA A 43 4.18 6.79 -14.62
CA ALA A 43 4.75 7.43 -13.44
C ALA A 43 3.76 7.45 -12.27
N VAL A 44 2.51 7.87 -12.51
CA VAL A 44 1.46 7.89 -11.48
C VAL A 44 1.23 6.49 -10.89
N LEU A 45 1.10 5.47 -11.73
CA LEU A 45 0.91 4.09 -11.28
C LEU A 45 2.09 3.62 -10.41
N THR A 46 3.31 3.80 -10.90
CA THR A 46 4.53 3.36 -10.20
C THR A 46 4.70 4.09 -8.87
N MET A 47 4.58 5.41 -8.88
CA MET A 47 4.70 6.25 -7.69
C MET A 47 3.64 5.92 -6.64
N THR A 48 2.41 5.65 -7.07
CA THR A 48 1.31 5.28 -6.18
C THR A 48 1.60 3.95 -5.50
N LEU A 49 2.02 2.93 -6.26
CA LEU A 49 2.35 1.62 -5.70
C LEU A 49 3.56 1.68 -4.77
N HIS A 50 4.59 2.43 -5.16
CA HIS A 50 5.76 2.70 -4.34
C HIS A 50 5.34 3.33 -3.00
N THR A 51 4.65 4.47 -3.06
CA THR A 51 4.21 5.22 -1.88
C THR A 51 3.26 4.39 -1.00
N ALA A 52 2.32 3.65 -1.60
CA ALA A 52 1.41 2.78 -0.86
C ALA A 52 2.15 1.70 -0.06
N ALA A 53 3.25 1.15 -0.59
CA ALA A 53 4.06 0.18 0.14
C ALA A 53 4.74 0.79 1.38
N TYR A 54 5.22 2.02 1.29
CA TYR A 54 5.79 2.72 2.46
C TYR A 54 4.71 3.06 3.48
N ILE A 55 3.57 3.60 3.04
CA ILE A 55 2.43 3.93 3.92
C ILE A 55 1.92 2.67 4.63
N ALA A 56 1.78 1.55 3.93
CA ALA A 56 1.33 0.30 4.53
C ALA A 56 2.26 -0.16 5.66
N GLU A 57 3.58 0.01 5.50
CA GLU A 57 4.52 -0.32 6.56
C GLU A 57 4.44 0.65 7.74
N ILE A 58 4.29 1.95 7.47
CA ILE A 58 4.13 2.97 8.51
C ILE A 58 2.88 2.65 9.35
N LEU A 59 1.75 2.36 8.70
CA LEU A 59 0.51 1.98 9.37
C LEU A 59 0.67 0.68 10.17
N ARG A 60 1.39 -0.31 9.64
CA ARG A 60 1.70 -1.55 10.36
C ARG A 60 2.51 -1.25 11.63
N GLY A 61 3.52 -0.39 11.53
CA GLY A 61 4.32 0.05 12.68
C GLY A 61 3.50 0.81 13.72
N ALA A 62 2.64 1.73 13.28
CA ALA A 62 1.76 2.50 14.15
C ALA A 62 0.78 1.60 14.92
N ILE A 63 0.17 0.61 14.26
CA ILE A 63 -0.73 -0.35 14.92
C ILE A 63 0.04 -1.24 15.91
N GLN A 64 1.25 -1.67 15.58
CA GLN A 64 2.07 -2.51 16.46
C GLN A 64 2.61 -1.75 17.68
N ALA A 65 2.73 -0.42 17.61
CA ALA A 65 3.14 0.43 18.72
C ALA A 65 2.06 0.61 19.79
N ILE A 66 0.80 0.22 19.50
CA ILE A 66 -0.31 0.34 20.46
C ILE A 66 -0.07 -0.62 21.63
N PRO A 67 -0.14 -0.15 22.89
CA PRO A 67 0.01 -1.01 24.04
C PRO A 67 -1.03 -2.15 24.05
N PRO A 68 -0.63 -3.42 24.28
CA PRO A 68 -1.57 -4.54 24.26
C PRO A 68 -2.68 -4.40 25.31
N GLY A 69 -2.40 -3.70 26.41
CA GLY A 69 -3.37 -3.41 27.47
C GLY A 69 -4.59 -2.62 26.99
N GLU A 70 -4.48 -1.76 25.97
CA GLU A 70 -5.65 -1.07 25.40
C GLU A 70 -6.60 -2.04 24.70
N ILE A 71 -6.04 -3.04 24.02
CA ILE A 71 -6.81 -4.08 23.32
C ILE A 71 -7.42 -5.06 24.32
N GLU A 72 -6.68 -5.40 25.38
CA GLU A 72 -7.15 -6.27 26.46
C GLU A 72 -8.29 -5.60 27.27
N ALA A 73 -8.15 -4.32 27.60
CA ALA A 73 -9.19 -3.54 28.26
C ALA A 73 -10.47 -3.47 27.41
N ALA A 74 -10.34 -3.25 26.10
CA ALA A 74 -11.47 -3.26 25.18
C ALA A 74 -12.22 -4.60 25.19
N ARG A 75 -11.48 -5.71 25.22
CA ARG A 75 -12.05 -7.06 25.30
C ARG A 75 -12.72 -7.32 26.65
N ALA A 76 -12.11 -6.87 27.75
CA ALA A 76 -12.69 -6.98 29.09
C ALA A 76 -14.01 -6.22 29.22
N LEU A 77 -14.16 -5.10 28.49
CA LEU A 77 -15.41 -4.32 28.40
C LEU A 77 -16.42 -4.89 27.39
N GLY A 78 -16.19 -6.08 26.84
CA GLY A 78 -17.11 -6.76 25.91
C GLY A 78 -17.16 -6.16 24.50
N MET A 79 -16.15 -5.37 24.09
CA MET A 79 -16.11 -4.82 22.74
C MET A 79 -15.85 -5.91 21.69
N SER A 80 -16.62 -5.89 20.60
CA SER A 80 -16.33 -6.73 19.43
C SER A 80 -15.08 -6.25 18.70
N ARG A 81 -14.44 -7.13 17.92
CA ARG A 81 -13.22 -6.81 17.16
C ARG A 81 -13.37 -5.57 16.27
N GLY A 82 -14.54 -5.40 15.63
CA GLY A 82 -14.83 -4.22 14.82
C GLY A 82 -14.96 -2.94 15.64
N LYS A 83 -15.59 -2.99 16.82
CA LYS A 83 -15.67 -1.85 17.74
C LYS A 83 -14.28 -1.46 18.25
N THR A 84 -13.46 -2.42 18.64
CA THR A 84 -12.07 -2.17 19.07
C THR A 84 -11.23 -1.59 17.94
N LEU A 85 -11.39 -2.08 16.71
CA LEU A 85 -10.69 -1.54 15.55
C LEU A 85 -11.06 -0.07 15.29
N LEU A 86 -12.36 0.23 15.20
CA LEU A 86 -12.85 1.56 14.84
C LEU A 86 -12.67 2.61 15.94
N HIS A 87 -12.84 2.25 17.21
CA HIS A 87 -12.85 3.22 18.31
C HIS A 87 -11.53 3.31 19.08
N ILE A 88 -10.65 2.31 18.96
CA ILE A 88 -9.38 2.26 19.72
C ILE A 88 -8.21 2.20 18.75
N VAL A 89 -8.12 1.15 17.92
CA VAL A 89 -6.93 0.91 17.10
C VAL A 89 -6.72 1.99 16.02
N LEU A 90 -7.74 2.31 15.22
CA LEU A 90 -7.61 3.30 14.14
C LEU A 90 -7.33 4.72 14.66
N PRO A 91 -8.06 5.27 15.66
CA PRO A 91 -7.77 6.59 16.20
C PRO A 91 -6.40 6.69 16.89
N ARG A 92 -5.91 5.58 17.46
CA ARG A 92 -4.58 5.53 18.07
C ARG A 92 -3.46 5.46 17.04
N ALA A 93 -3.61 4.63 16.02
CA ALA A 93 -2.63 4.49 14.94
C ALA A 93 -2.52 5.75 14.07
N ALA A 94 -3.52 6.63 14.09
CA ALA A 94 -3.53 7.90 13.35
C ALA A 94 -2.89 9.07 14.11
N ARG A 95 -2.49 8.89 15.37
CA ARG A 95 -1.78 9.90 16.18
C ARG A 95 -0.29 9.68 16.11
#